data_AF-A0A6P5FCU6-F1
#
_entry.id   AF-A0A6P5FCU6-F1
#
_cell.length_a   1.000
_cell.length_b   1.000
_cell.length_c   1.000
_cell.angle_alpha   90.00
_cell.angle_beta   90.00
_cell.angle_gamma   90.00
#
_symmetry.space_group_name_H-M   'P 1'
#
loop_
_entity.id
_entity.type
_entity.pdbx_description
1 polymer ?
#
loop_
_entity_poly.entity_id
_entity_poly.type
_entity_poly.pdbx_seq_one_letter_code
_entity_poly.pdbx_strand_id
1 'polypeptide(L)'
;MPTAFTNGEHPPSIKPFPFPFVISLHHNRWLFETKGTYGYGNAMWPEDNADKGGDGDGGVATHDLKSLLAADGRDFLVRNNGDQVNISSLDGKIVGLYFSASWCGPCHRFTPKLVEVYNELSSKGGKFEVVFISSDEDEDSFSTYFSNMPWLAIPFSDSQTRDNLSDLFDVVGIPCLVILDENGRILTNKGVSTVKDYGSEAYPFTPERMEKMKEEEEYARENQTLQRVLVSSSRDFVISNNGNKVPVAELEGKIVGLYFSISSFGSRREFTLQLAEMYKKLQEKGESFEVVLISLDDDKSSYDQGFSAMPWLAVPFKDRIIDRLVRYFELETVPTLVIIGSDGKTLHANAAELVEEYGIDAYPFSPEKLGEIEQKEKAKMEAQTLESLLVSGEKDYVIGKDGIKVPISELVGKNILLYFSAQWCPPCRAFLPKLIEAYHKIKEKDAAFEVIFISSDQDQSSFDDFFSKMPWLALPFGDERKKSLSRTFKIYGIPSLVAIGPTGKTITKEAKELVSIHGAGAYPFTKERIEELEEQIQEMAKGWPEKLNHSLHEEHELVVTRRAAYVCDACEEQGNWWSFYCDKCDFDLHPKCALNEDGAKEGYVCDGDVCYKP
;
A
#
# COMPACT_ATOMS: atom_id res chain seq x y z
N MET A 1 26.03 -1.91 56.22
CA MET A 1 24.90 -2.45 57.00
C MET A 1 23.62 -2.01 56.31
N PRO A 2 22.81 -2.96 55.81
CA PRO A 2 21.63 -2.69 55.01
C PRO A 2 20.34 -2.71 55.85
N THR A 3 19.26 -2.14 55.32
CA THR A 3 17.90 -2.57 55.62
C THR A 3 17.18 -2.85 54.32
N ALA A 4 16.74 -4.09 54.20
CA ALA A 4 16.00 -4.67 53.08
C ALA A 4 14.51 -4.32 53.18
N PHE A 5 13.85 -4.26 52.02
CA PHE A 5 12.52 -4.82 51.85
C PHE A 5 12.44 -5.48 50.47
N THR A 6 12.14 -6.77 50.49
CA THR A 6 11.81 -7.65 49.38
C THR A 6 10.36 -7.46 48.96
N ASN A 7 10.12 -7.51 47.66
CA ASN A 7 8.94 -8.05 46.93
C ASN A 7 9.23 -7.69 45.45
N GLY A 8 9.36 -8.59 44.48
CA GLY A 8 8.67 -9.86 44.30
C GLY A 8 7.51 -9.62 43.34
N GLU A 9 7.79 -9.43 42.05
CA GLU A 9 6.88 -9.68 40.92
C GLU A 9 7.63 -9.45 39.58
N HIS A 10 7.67 -10.49 38.75
CA HIS A 10 8.22 -10.46 37.39
C HIS A 10 7.20 -9.80 36.44
N PRO A 11 7.62 -8.91 35.51
CA PRO A 11 6.74 -8.44 34.45
C PRO A 11 6.48 -9.57 33.42
N PRO A 12 5.26 -9.69 32.88
CA PRO A 12 4.95 -10.71 31.87
C PRO A 12 5.67 -10.43 30.55
N SER A 13 6.15 -11.51 29.92
CA SER A 13 6.79 -11.51 28.60
C SER A 13 5.79 -11.12 27.52
N ILE A 14 6.05 -10.00 26.85
CA ILE A 14 5.30 -9.57 25.67
C ILE A 14 5.71 -10.47 24.49
N LYS A 15 4.79 -11.33 24.02
CA LYS A 15 4.95 -12.11 22.78
C LYS A 15 4.79 -11.19 21.56
N PRO A 16 5.57 -11.36 20.48
CA PRO A 16 5.38 -10.61 19.23
C PRO A 16 4.18 -11.17 18.44
N PHE A 17 3.30 -10.29 17.99
CA PHE A 17 2.13 -10.58 17.13
C PHE A 17 2.57 -11.14 15.75
N PRO A 18 1.96 -12.22 15.24
CA PRO A 18 2.13 -12.66 13.86
C PRO A 18 1.13 -11.97 12.92
N PHE A 19 1.59 -11.64 11.71
CA PHE A 19 0.78 -11.11 10.61
C PHE A 19 0.25 -12.28 9.77
N PRO A 20 -1.00 -12.23 9.25
CA PRO A 20 -1.48 -13.21 8.28
C PRO A 20 -1.03 -12.83 6.86
N PHE A 21 -0.29 -13.72 6.19
CA PHE A 21 -0.01 -13.69 4.76
C PHE A 21 -0.92 -14.70 4.04
N VAL A 22 -1.66 -14.26 3.03
CA VAL A 22 -2.39 -15.12 2.08
C VAL A 22 -1.69 -15.05 0.74
N ILE A 23 -1.24 -16.20 0.20
CA ILE A 23 -0.62 -16.30 -1.13
C ILE A 23 -1.66 -16.86 -2.11
N SER A 24 -2.00 -16.06 -3.12
CA SER A 24 -2.55 -16.52 -4.40
C SER A 24 -1.52 -16.28 -5.50
N LEU A 25 -1.21 -17.33 -6.25
CA LEU A 25 -0.23 -17.35 -7.34
C LEU A 25 -0.74 -16.54 -8.53
N HIS A 26 -0.30 -15.28 -8.68
CA HIS A 26 -0.08 -14.63 -9.97
C HIS A 26 0.94 -13.49 -9.82
N HIS A 27 1.87 -13.42 -10.77
CA HIS A 27 3.08 -12.60 -10.79
C HIS A 27 2.87 -11.07 -10.60
N ASN A 28 3.88 -10.45 -9.99
CA ASN A 28 4.20 -9.01 -9.94
C ASN A 28 3.24 -8.08 -9.19
N ARG A 29 3.28 -8.14 -7.85
CA ARG A 29 2.97 -7.01 -6.96
C ARG A 29 3.58 -7.29 -5.58
N TRP A 30 3.97 -6.24 -4.85
CA TRP A 30 4.41 -6.20 -3.43
C TRP A 30 5.92 -6.12 -3.14
N LEU A 31 6.40 -4.88 -3.06
CA LEU A 31 7.26 -4.42 -1.97
C LEU A 31 6.42 -3.44 -1.12
N PHE A 32 6.52 -3.60 0.21
CA PHE A 32 5.94 -2.78 1.31
C PHE A 32 4.50 -3.10 1.78
N GLU A 33 4.38 -4.14 2.61
CA GLU A 33 3.48 -4.11 3.76
C GLU A 33 4.27 -3.75 5.03
N THR A 34 4.24 -2.48 5.39
CA THR A 34 4.40 -2.06 6.78
C THR A 34 3.11 -1.31 7.12
N LYS A 35 2.26 -1.93 7.94
CA LYS A 35 1.06 -1.29 8.50
C LYS A 35 1.50 -0.18 9.45
N GLY A 36 1.75 0.99 8.87
CA GLY A 36 1.82 2.29 9.50
C GLY A 36 0.93 3.19 8.67
N THR A 37 -0.32 3.33 9.11
CA THR A 37 -1.37 4.15 8.49
C THR A 37 -0.87 5.58 8.28
N TYR A 38 -0.77 6.05 7.04
CA TYR A 38 -1.07 7.41 6.56
C TYR A 38 -0.92 7.41 5.03
N GLY A 39 -1.97 6.99 4.34
CA GLY A 39 -2.13 7.14 2.90
C GLY A 39 -3.53 7.66 2.63
N TYR A 40 -3.61 8.77 1.90
CA TYR A 40 -4.84 9.21 1.23
C TYR A 40 -5.19 8.17 0.16
N GLY A 41 -5.91 7.14 0.60
CA GLY A 41 -6.60 6.19 -0.25
C GLY A 41 -8.00 6.05 0.33
N ASN A 42 -9.00 6.04 -0.53
CA ASN A 42 -10.34 5.60 -0.15
C ASN A 42 -10.18 4.30 0.64
N ALA A 43 -10.67 4.29 1.88
CA ALA A 43 -10.91 3.03 2.56
C ALA A 43 -11.77 2.19 1.61
N MET A 44 -11.20 1.11 1.07
CA MET A 44 -11.98 0.01 0.54
C MET A 44 -12.81 -0.48 1.72
N TRP A 45 -14.05 0.00 1.78
CA TRP A 45 -15.11 -0.69 2.48
C TRP A 45 -15.19 -2.09 1.86
N PRO A 46 -15.36 -3.16 2.65
CA PRO A 46 -15.67 -4.46 2.09
C PRO A 46 -16.84 -4.31 1.13
N GLU A 47 -16.75 -4.91 -0.05
CA GLU A 47 -17.93 -5.14 -0.88
C GLU A 47 -18.88 -6.04 -0.09
N ASP A 48 -19.72 -5.43 0.72
CA ASP A 48 -20.75 -6.14 1.44
C ASP A 48 -21.86 -6.52 0.45
N ASN A 49 -22.10 -7.82 0.41
CA ASN A 49 -23.21 -8.50 -0.25
C ASN A 49 -24.54 -7.78 -0.01
N ALA A 50 -24.85 -6.81 -0.86
CA ALA A 50 -26.17 -6.21 -1.00
C ALA A 50 -26.61 -6.25 -2.46
N ASP A 51 -26.30 -7.33 -3.17
CA ASP A 51 -27.11 -7.76 -4.30
C ASP A 51 -28.11 -8.81 -3.81
N LYS A 52 -29.18 -8.32 -3.18
CA LYS A 52 -30.48 -8.98 -3.27
C LYS A 52 -31.36 -8.08 -4.13
N GLY A 53 -31.17 -8.18 -5.44
CA GLY A 53 -32.23 -7.94 -6.41
C GLY A 53 -33.48 -8.73 -6.00
N GLY A 54 -34.42 -8.03 -5.37
CA GLY A 54 -35.78 -8.47 -5.17
C GLY A 54 -36.67 -7.53 -5.98
N ASP A 55 -37.12 -7.98 -7.14
CA ASP A 55 -38.23 -7.38 -7.86
C ASP A 55 -39.46 -7.35 -6.94
N GLY A 56 -39.76 -6.17 -6.41
CA GLY A 56 -40.88 -5.94 -5.51
C GLY A 56 -41.14 -4.44 -5.38
N ASP A 57 -42.20 -3.99 -6.03
CA ASP A 57 -42.85 -2.68 -5.85
C ASP A 57 -42.96 -2.33 -4.34
N GLY A 58 -42.10 -1.44 -3.86
CA GLY A 58 -41.95 -1.09 -2.44
C GLY A 58 -41.73 0.41 -2.29
N GLY A 59 -42.70 1.10 -1.71
CA GLY A 59 -42.72 2.56 -1.59
C GLY A 59 -41.46 3.13 -0.95
N VAL A 60 -40.86 4.14 -1.60
CA VAL A 60 -39.75 4.94 -1.07
C VAL A 60 -40.15 5.48 0.30
N ALA A 61 -39.47 5.04 1.36
CA ALA A 61 -39.72 5.53 2.71
C ALA A 61 -39.51 7.05 2.76
N THR A 62 -40.59 7.80 2.93
CA THR A 62 -40.56 9.25 3.15
C THR A 62 -40.48 9.48 4.65
N HIS A 63 -39.41 10.08 5.13
CA HIS A 63 -39.31 10.44 6.53
C HIS A 63 -39.87 11.86 6.72
N ASP A 64 -40.85 12.04 7.59
CA ASP A 64 -41.23 13.39 7.99
C ASP A 64 -40.07 14.00 8.81
N LEU A 65 -39.41 15.03 8.27
CA LEU A 65 -38.26 15.70 8.91
C LEU A 65 -38.60 16.18 10.31
N LYS A 66 -39.85 16.62 10.54
CA LYS A 66 -40.29 17.05 11.87
C LYS A 66 -40.35 15.86 12.84
N SER A 67 -40.90 14.74 12.40
CA SER A 67 -40.95 13.51 13.20
C SER A 67 -39.57 12.90 13.47
N LEU A 68 -38.61 13.05 12.54
CA LEU A 68 -37.23 12.59 12.74
C LEU A 68 -36.48 13.42 13.78
N LEU A 69 -36.63 14.74 13.66
CA LEU A 69 -35.77 15.67 14.37
C LEU A 69 -36.39 16.17 15.67
N ALA A 70 -37.67 15.97 15.94
CA ALA A 70 -38.33 16.38 17.18
C ALA A 70 -38.26 15.30 18.28
N ALA A 71 -38.48 15.70 19.52
CA ALA A 71 -38.66 14.81 20.66
C ALA A 71 -39.88 15.29 21.48
N ASP A 72 -40.34 14.48 22.43
CA ASP A 72 -41.47 14.84 23.29
C ASP A 72 -41.21 16.18 23.99
N GLY A 73 -41.94 17.23 23.57
CA GLY A 73 -41.80 18.58 24.11
C GLY A 73 -40.64 19.42 23.55
N ARG A 74 -39.89 18.92 22.54
CA ARG A 74 -38.83 19.66 21.85
C ARG A 74 -39.11 19.77 20.35
N ASP A 75 -39.31 20.99 19.87
CA ASP A 75 -39.53 21.33 18.46
C ASP A 75 -38.43 22.24 17.87
N PHE A 76 -37.27 22.30 18.52
CA PHE A 76 -36.14 23.14 18.14
C PHE A 76 -34.83 22.34 17.98
N LEU A 77 -33.93 22.94 17.19
CA LEU A 77 -32.52 22.64 17.06
C LEU A 77 -31.69 23.80 17.65
N VAL A 78 -30.39 23.59 17.86
CA VAL A 78 -29.50 24.62 18.39
C VAL A 78 -28.46 25.07 17.37
N ARG A 79 -28.13 26.36 17.39
CA ARG A 79 -26.95 26.93 16.72
C ARG A 79 -25.73 26.85 17.62
N ASN A 80 -24.56 27.02 17.03
CA ASN A 80 -23.28 27.04 17.75
C ASN A 80 -23.11 28.20 18.74
N ASN A 81 -24.01 29.19 18.72
CA ASN A 81 -24.10 30.28 19.68
C ASN A 81 -25.16 30.04 20.78
N GLY A 82 -25.81 28.88 20.79
CA GLY A 82 -26.88 28.50 21.72
C GLY A 82 -28.28 28.93 21.30
N ASP A 83 -28.45 29.65 20.19
CA ASP A 83 -29.78 30.06 19.72
C ASP A 83 -30.63 28.85 19.32
N GLN A 84 -31.87 28.86 19.77
CA GLN A 84 -32.86 27.85 19.40
C GLN A 84 -33.52 28.22 18.08
N VAL A 85 -33.63 27.24 17.18
CA VAL A 85 -34.21 27.39 15.86
C VAL A 85 -35.31 26.34 15.70
N ASN A 86 -36.53 26.78 15.38
CA ASN A 86 -37.65 25.85 15.19
C ASN A 86 -37.39 24.91 14.00
N ILE A 87 -37.73 23.63 14.15
CA ILE A 87 -37.53 22.61 13.12
C ILE A 87 -38.28 22.97 11.82
N SER A 88 -39.42 23.67 11.89
CA SER A 88 -40.15 24.11 10.69
C SER A 88 -39.36 25.09 9.81
N SER A 89 -38.24 25.63 10.29
CA SER A 89 -37.32 26.43 9.46
C SER A 89 -36.57 25.59 8.41
N LEU A 90 -36.68 24.26 8.48
CA LEU A 90 -36.13 23.32 7.51
C LEU A 90 -37.10 23.04 6.34
N ASP A 91 -38.35 23.47 6.43
CA ASP A 91 -39.36 23.21 5.42
C ASP A 91 -38.90 23.72 4.03
N GLY A 92 -38.91 22.84 3.03
CA GLY A 92 -38.50 23.19 1.67
C GLY A 92 -36.98 23.25 1.46
N LYS A 93 -36.17 22.77 2.41
CA LYS A 93 -34.71 22.65 2.30
C LYS A 93 -34.28 21.18 2.12
N ILE A 94 -33.17 21.00 1.42
CA ILE A 94 -32.39 19.76 1.45
C ILE A 94 -31.61 19.73 2.76
N VAL A 95 -31.69 18.62 3.50
CA VAL A 95 -31.12 18.49 4.85
C VAL A 95 -30.04 17.42 4.87
N GLY A 96 -28.83 17.78 5.27
CA GLY A 96 -27.74 16.84 5.56
C GLY A 96 -27.69 16.48 7.04
N LEU A 97 -27.94 15.21 7.39
CA LEU A 97 -27.73 14.67 8.73
C LEU A 97 -26.26 14.26 8.87
N TYR A 98 -25.49 15.05 9.61
CA TYR A 98 -24.05 14.89 9.75
C TYR A 98 -23.69 14.25 11.10
N PHE A 99 -23.31 12.98 11.07
CA PHE A 99 -22.86 12.21 12.23
C PHE A 99 -21.35 12.35 12.38
N SER A 100 -20.90 12.87 13.52
CA SER A 100 -19.48 13.20 13.75
C SER A 100 -19.15 13.31 15.24
N ALA A 101 -17.86 13.38 15.58
CA ALA A 101 -17.40 13.58 16.96
C ALA A 101 -16.03 14.27 17.03
N SER A 102 -15.76 14.91 18.17
CA SER A 102 -14.52 15.64 18.44
C SER A 102 -13.30 14.72 18.61
N TRP A 103 -13.49 13.47 19.03
CA TRP A 103 -12.41 12.49 19.17
C TRP A 103 -12.04 11.79 17.85
N CYS A 104 -12.81 12.03 16.79
CA CYS A 104 -12.68 11.34 15.51
C CYS A 104 -11.72 12.08 14.56
N GLY A 105 -10.51 11.55 14.37
CA GLY A 105 -9.51 12.11 13.44
C GLY A 105 -9.99 12.27 11.99
N PRO A 106 -10.63 11.27 11.35
CA PRO A 106 -11.22 11.42 10.02
C PRO A 106 -12.29 12.51 9.93
N CYS A 107 -13.03 12.74 11.02
CA CYS A 107 -14.05 13.76 11.12
C CYS A 107 -13.46 15.16 11.05
N HIS A 108 -12.39 15.43 11.81
CA HIS A 108 -11.63 16.68 11.74
C HIS A 108 -11.10 17.02 10.35
N ARG A 109 -10.80 16.00 9.53
CA ARG A 109 -10.41 16.20 8.12
C ARG A 109 -11.59 16.54 7.22
N PHE A 110 -12.77 15.99 7.49
CA PHE A 110 -13.95 16.18 6.64
C PHE A 110 -14.73 17.46 6.96
N THR A 111 -14.87 17.83 8.23
CA THR A 111 -15.67 19.01 8.64
C THR A 111 -15.31 20.28 7.88
N PRO A 112 -14.02 20.66 7.71
CA PRO A 112 -13.67 21.88 6.98
C PRO A 112 -14.15 21.86 5.52
N LYS A 113 -14.13 20.69 4.86
CA LYS A 113 -14.63 20.52 3.49
C LYS A 113 -16.15 20.70 3.42
N LEU A 114 -16.88 20.15 4.39
CA LEU A 114 -18.33 20.33 4.47
C LEU A 114 -18.70 21.79 4.76
N VAL A 115 -17.94 22.49 5.60
CA VAL A 115 -18.10 23.94 5.87
C VAL A 115 -17.90 24.75 4.58
N GLU A 116 -16.88 24.43 3.78
CA GLU A 116 -16.63 25.09 2.50
C GLU A 116 -17.83 24.94 1.54
N VAL A 117 -18.33 23.71 1.37
CA VAL A 117 -19.50 23.42 0.51
C VAL A 117 -20.76 24.10 1.02
N TYR A 118 -21.02 24.04 2.32
CA TYR A 118 -22.17 24.69 2.95
C TYR A 118 -22.18 26.19 2.69
N ASN A 119 -21.05 26.87 2.93
CA ASN A 119 -20.92 28.32 2.72
C ASN A 119 -21.06 28.68 1.23
N GLU A 120 -20.49 27.88 0.33
CA GLU A 120 -20.61 28.13 -1.10
C GLU A 120 -22.07 28.00 -1.59
N LEU A 121 -22.77 26.94 -1.19
CA LEU A 121 -24.17 26.74 -1.54
C LEU A 121 -25.04 27.85 -0.95
N SER A 122 -24.80 28.24 0.30
CA SER A 122 -25.51 29.37 0.91
C SER A 122 -25.28 30.68 0.14
N SER A 123 -24.05 30.95 -0.31
CA SER A 123 -23.74 32.18 -1.08
C SER A 123 -24.43 32.23 -2.45
N LYS A 124 -24.73 31.06 -3.02
CA LYS A 124 -25.45 30.92 -4.30
C LYS A 124 -26.97 30.87 -4.15
N GLY A 125 -27.49 31.04 -2.93
CA GLY A 125 -28.92 30.94 -2.64
C GLY A 125 -29.47 29.51 -2.63
N GLY A 126 -28.59 28.51 -2.48
CA GLY A 126 -28.98 27.10 -2.32
C GLY A 126 -29.76 26.87 -1.03
N LYS A 127 -30.74 25.97 -1.07
CA LYS A 127 -31.57 25.61 0.09
C LYS A 127 -31.02 24.35 0.76
N PHE A 128 -29.76 24.40 1.17
CA PHE A 128 -29.09 23.29 1.87
C PHE A 128 -28.86 23.66 3.33
N GLU A 129 -29.29 22.81 4.25
CA GLU A 129 -29.04 22.93 5.68
C GLU A 129 -28.38 21.67 6.22
N VAL A 130 -27.56 21.79 7.25
CA VAL A 130 -26.93 20.63 7.92
C VAL A 130 -27.43 20.57 9.36
N VAL A 131 -27.73 19.35 9.82
CA VAL A 131 -28.01 19.06 11.23
C VAL A 131 -26.89 18.16 11.72
N PHE A 132 -26.16 18.62 12.72
CA PHE A 132 -25.09 17.88 13.38
C PHE A 132 -25.70 16.94 14.44
N ILE A 133 -25.37 15.65 14.31
CA ILE A 133 -25.66 14.59 15.26
C ILE A 133 -24.32 14.18 15.89
N SER A 134 -24.10 14.62 17.12
CA SER A 134 -22.84 14.35 17.83
C SER A 134 -22.81 12.96 18.46
N SER A 135 -21.67 12.29 18.30
CA SER A 135 -21.29 11.09 19.05
C SER A 135 -20.27 11.39 20.16
N ASP A 136 -20.17 12.65 20.60
CA ASP A 136 -19.37 13.02 21.77
C ASP A 136 -20.03 12.49 23.06
N GLU A 137 -19.22 12.15 24.05
CA GLU A 137 -19.69 11.59 25.33
C GLU A 137 -19.97 12.68 26.38
N ASP A 138 -19.50 13.90 26.13
CA ASP A 138 -19.65 15.03 27.05
C ASP A 138 -19.95 16.37 26.33
N GLU A 139 -20.60 17.28 27.07
CA GLU A 139 -21.10 18.56 26.55
C GLU A 139 -19.98 19.55 26.19
N ASP A 140 -18.82 19.46 26.86
CA ASP A 140 -17.68 20.34 26.60
C ASP A 140 -17.02 19.97 25.26
N SER A 141 -16.82 18.68 25.01
CA SER A 141 -16.34 18.12 23.74
C SER A 141 -17.27 18.46 22.58
N PHE A 142 -18.58 18.26 22.77
CA PHE A 142 -19.62 18.67 21.82
C PHE A 142 -19.53 20.16 21.49
N SER A 143 -19.56 21.02 22.52
CA SER A 143 -19.62 22.47 22.35
C SER A 143 -18.35 23.01 21.69
N THR A 144 -17.18 22.49 22.08
CA THR A 144 -15.89 22.89 21.52
C THR A 144 -15.78 22.53 20.04
N TYR A 145 -16.28 21.37 19.64
CA TYR A 145 -16.22 20.94 18.24
C TYR A 145 -17.27 21.66 17.39
N PHE A 146 -18.50 21.79 17.91
CA PHE A 146 -19.61 22.47 17.23
C PHE A 146 -19.39 23.98 17.06
N SER A 147 -18.56 24.62 17.89
CA SER A 147 -18.26 26.07 17.77
C SER A 147 -17.74 26.48 16.39
N ASN A 148 -17.12 25.55 15.66
CA ASN A 148 -16.52 25.79 14.34
C ASN A 148 -17.48 25.47 13.18
N MET A 149 -18.71 25.07 13.46
CA MET A 149 -19.69 24.64 12.46
C MET A 149 -20.78 25.72 12.24
N PRO A 150 -21.10 26.11 10.99
CA PRO A 150 -22.05 27.19 10.69
C PRO A 150 -23.53 26.77 10.68
N TRP A 151 -23.82 25.51 11.00
CA TRP A 151 -25.12 24.86 10.84
C TRP A 151 -25.80 24.53 12.18
N LEU A 152 -26.88 23.74 12.14
CA LEU A 152 -27.69 23.39 13.31
C LEU A 152 -27.23 22.07 13.96
N ALA A 153 -27.63 21.80 15.20
CA ALA A 153 -27.40 20.52 15.85
C ALA A 153 -28.63 20.03 16.63
N ILE A 154 -28.74 18.71 16.80
CA ILE A 154 -29.56 18.13 17.87
C ILE A 154 -28.93 18.56 19.21
N PRO A 155 -29.69 19.10 20.16
CA PRO A 155 -29.14 19.47 21.48
C PRO A 155 -28.43 18.29 22.14
N PHE A 156 -27.28 18.54 22.78
CA PHE A 156 -26.50 17.49 23.44
C PHE A 156 -27.30 16.75 24.54
N SER A 157 -28.25 17.44 25.18
CA SER A 157 -29.16 16.85 26.17
C SER A 157 -30.15 15.83 25.59
N ASP A 158 -30.37 15.81 24.27
CA ASP A 158 -31.29 14.88 23.61
C ASP A 158 -30.52 13.70 23.00
N SER A 159 -30.00 12.81 23.85
CA SER A 159 -29.31 11.61 23.39
C SER A 159 -30.24 10.65 22.68
N GLN A 160 -31.50 10.54 23.10
CA GLN A 160 -32.48 9.62 22.52
C GLN A 160 -32.71 9.90 21.04
N THR A 161 -32.89 11.16 20.63
CA THR A 161 -33.03 11.48 19.20
C THR A 161 -31.73 11.19 18.44
N ARG A 162 -30.56 11.42 19.02
CA ARG A 162 -29.28 11.12 18.36
C ARG A 162 -29.10 9.61 18.13
N ASP A 163 -29.36 8.80 19.15
CA ASP A 163 -29.27 7.33 19.08
C ASP A 163 -30.29 6.77 18.08
N ASN A 164 -31.54 7.23 18.14
CA ASN A 164 -32.59 6.83 17.20
C ASN A 164 -32.22 7.16 15.74
N LEU A 165 -31.60 8.31 15.49
CA LEU A 165 -31.15 8.69 14.14
C LEU A 165 -29.97 7.81 13.70
N SER A 166 -29.04 7.49 14.60
CA SER A 166 -27.92 6.59 14.32
C SER A 166 -28.41 5.20 13.91
N ASP A 167 -29.38 4.65 14.65
CA ASP A 167 -29.97 3.35 14.38
C ASP A 167 -30.80 3.36 13.09
N LEU A 168 -31.64 4.39 12.90
CA LEU A 168 -32.53 4.48 11.74
C LEU A 168 -31.77 4.54 10.41
N PHE A 169 -30.61 5.20 10.39
CA PHE A 169 -29.78 5.34 9.20
C PHE A 169 -28.60 4.37 9.15
N ASP A 170 -28.58 3.36 10.03
CA ASP A 170 -27.57 2.31 10.10
C ASP A 170 -26.13 2.86 10.09
N VAL A 171 -25.86 3.81 10.99
CA VAL A 171 -24.57 4.50 11.06
C VAL A 171 -23.54 3.58 11.72
N VAL A 172 -22.77 2.86 10.90
CA VAL A 172 -21.70 1.95 11.35
C VAL A 172 -20.40 2.69 11.72
N GLY A 173 -20.17 3.88 11.19
CA GLY A 173 -18.95 4.64 11.45
C GLY A 173 -19.07 6.14 11.12
N ILE A 174 -18.19 6.93 11.72
CA ILE A 174 -18.13 8.39 11.54
C ILE A 174 -16.79 8.83 10.88
N PRO A 175 -16.80 9.90 10.05
CA PRO A 175 -17.94 10.74 9.71
C PRO A 175 -18.94 10.04 8.79
N CYS A 176 -20.24 10.26 9.02
CA CYS A 176 -21.32 9.85 8.12
C CYS A 176 -22.20 11.08 7.78
N LEU A 177 -22.67 11.16 6.54
CA LEU A 177 -23.52 12.25 6.06
C LEU A 177 -24.63 11.67 5.19
N VAL A 178 -25.86 11.72 5.69
CA VAL A 178 -27.06 11.33 4.95
C VAL A 178 -27.76 12.58 4.46
N ILE A 179 -28.03 12.68 3.16
CA ILE A 179 -28.66 13.86 2.55
C ILE A 179 -30.10 13.50 2.19
N LEU A 180 -31.03 14.31 2.68
CA LEU A 180 -32.47 14.18 2.50
C LEU A 180 -33.01 15.33 1.63
N ASP A 181 -34.01 15.04 0.79
CA ASP A 181 -34.76 16.06 0.05
C ASP A 181 -35.72 16.85 0.95
N GLU A 182 -36.43 17.83 0.38
CA GLU A 182 -37.40 18.64 1.12
C GLU A 182 -38.60 17.87 1.71
N ASN A 183 -38.83 16.62 1.27
CA ASN A 183 -39.87 15.73 1.75
C ASN A 183 -39.32 14.62 2.65
N GLY A 184 -38.03 14.70 3.01
CA GLY A 184 -37.29 13.75 3.82
C GLY A 184 -37.06 12.38 3.16
N ARG A 185 -37.02 12.32 1.82
CA ARG A 185 -36.52 11.15 1.08
C ARG A 185 -35.00 11.17 1.06
N ILE A 186 -34.37 10.01 1.18
CA ILE A 186 -32.92 9.88 1.08
C ILE A 186 -32.48 10.14 -0.37
N LEU A 187 -31.70 11.20 -0.57
CA LEU A 187 -31.03 11.49 -1.85
C LEU A 187 -29.72 10.72 -1.96
N THR A 188 -28.95 10.64 -0.87
CA THR A 188 -27.75 9.81 -0.78
C THR A 188 -27.39 9.51 0.68
N ASN A 189 -27.01 8.28 0.97
CA ASN A 189 -26.36 7.88 2.23
C ASN A 189 -24.82 7.93 2.14
N LYS A 190 -24.28 8.28 0.97
CA LYS A 190 -22.84 8.43 0.70
C LYS A 190 -22.42 9.90 0.70
N GLY A 191 -23.08 10.75 1.49
CA GLY A 191 -22.86 12.19 1.47
C GLY A 191 -21.42 12.60 1.74
N VAL A 192 -20.68 11.85 2.57
CA VAL A 192 -19.26 12.14 2.85
C VAL A 192 -18.42 11.99 1.59
N SER A 193 -18.54 10.87 0.87
CA SER A 193 -17.81 10.69 -0.39
C SER A 193 -18.31 11.66 -1.45
N THR A 194 -19.64 11.86 -1.58
CA THR A 194 -20.21 12.83 -2.52
C THR A 194 -19.64 14.24 -2.33
N VAL A 195 -19.55 14.74 -1.09
CA VAL A 195 -18.98 16.07 -0.77
C VAL A 195 -17.47 16.13 -1.02
N LYS A 196 -16.74 15.06 -0.67
CA LYS A 196 -15.29 14.97 -0.98
C LYS A 196 -15.04 14.95 -2.49
N ASP A 197 -15.94 14.30 -3.23
CA ASP A 197 -15.74 14.02 -4.65
C ASP A 197 -16.16 15.18 -5.52
N TYR A 198 -17.34 15.71 -5.27
CA TYR A 198 -18.00 16.65 -6.16
C TYR A 198 -18.23 18.02 -5.52
N GLY A 199 -17.97 18.14 -4.21
CA GLY A 199 -18.15 19.40 -3.49
C GLY A 199 -19.56 19.98 -3.66
N SER A 200 -19.63 21.27 -3.99
CA SER A 200 -20.88 21.99 -4.26
C SER A 200 -21.52 21.63 -5.59
N GLU A 201 -20.77 21.05 -6.54
CA GLU A 201 -21.28 20.70 -7.87
C GLU A 201 -22.25 19.52 -7.84
N ALA A 202 -22.17 18.69 -6.79
CA ALA A 202 -23.13 17.62 -6.56
C ALA A 202 -24.52 18.13 -6.22
N TYR A 203 -24.70 19.37 -5.76
CA TYR A 203 -26.03 19.93 -5.45
C TYR A 203 -26.94 19.87 -6.71
N PRO A 204 -28.21 19.43 -6.59
CA PRO A 204 -28.99 19.17 -5.37
C PRO A 204 -28.84 17.76 -4.76
N PHE A 205 -27.75 17.06 -5.03
CA PHE A 205 -27.38 15.73 -4.52
C PHE A 205 -28.32 14.60 -4.94
N THR A 206 -29.14 14.83 -5.98
CA THR A 206 -30.08 13.81 -6.46
C THR A 206 -29.34 12.67 -7.17
N PRO A 207 -29.90 11.44 -7.15
CA PRO A 207 -29.32 10.32 -7.90
C PRO A 207 -29.06 10.64 -9.37
N GLU A 208 -29.97 11.37 -10.04
CA GLU A 208 -29.80 11.77 -11.45
C GLU A 208 -28.66 12.77 -11.63
N ARG A 209 -28.45 13.67 -10.66
CA ARG A 209 -27.31 14.60 -10.69
C ARG A 209 -26.00 13.84 -10.53
N MET A 210 -25.97 12.88 -9.59
CA MET A 210 -24.80 12.03 -9.36
C MET A 210 -24.45 11.19 -10.59
N GLU A 211 -25.45 10.59 -11.22
CA GLU A 211 -25.25 9.79 -12.43
C GLU A 211 -24.73 10.64 -13.58
N LYS A 212 -25.34 11.81 -13.81
CA LYS A 212 -24.85 12.76 -14.81
C LYS A 212 -23.38 13.17 -14.58
N MET A 213 -22.97 13.37 -13.33
CA MET A 213 -21.57 13.71 -13.03
C MET A 213 -20.61 12.56 -13.36
N LYS A 214 -21.01 11.32 -13.08
CA LYS A 214 -20.21 10.14 -13.46
C LYS A 214 -20.10 9.99 -14.98
N GLU A 215 -21.21 10.17 -15.70
CA GLU A 215 -21.22 10.16 -17.18
C GLU A 215 -20.30 11.26 -17.75
N GLU A 216 -20.33 12.46 -17.15
CA GLU A 216 -19.44 13.57 -17.52
C GLU A 216 -17.96 13.23 -17.28
N GLU A 217 -17.64 12.54 -16.17
CA GLU A 217 -16.29 12.06 -15.87
C GLU A 217 -15.82 10.95 -16.80
N GLU A 218 -16.67 9.97 -17.12
CA GLU A 218 -16.38 8.89 -18.06
C GLU A 218 -16.17 9.43 -19.48
N TYR A 219 -17.06 10.30 -19.95
CA TYR A 219 -16.89 10.99 -21.21
C TYR A 219 -15.59 11.82 -21.25
N ALA A 220 -15.19 12.44 -20.13
CA ALA A 220 -13.93 13.15 -20.01
C ALA A 220 -12.70 12.22 -20.00
N ARG A 221 -12.82 10.97 -19.52
CA ARG A 221 -11.80 9.92 -19.65
C ARG A 221 -11.65 9.44 -21.09
N GLU A 222 -12.75 9.12 -21.76
CA GLU A 222 -12.70 8.66 -23.16
C GLU A 222 -12.19 9.74 -24.13
N ASN A 223 -12.54 11.00 -23.86
CA ASN A 223 -12.17 12.15 -24.68
C ASN A 223 -11.14 13.02 -23.95
N GLN A 224 -10.18 12.38 -23.28
CA GLN A 224 -9.14 13.05 -22.53
C GLN A 224 -8.34 14.01 -23.41
N THR A 225 -8.19 15.23 -22.91
CA THR A 225 -7.22 16.22 -23.40
C THR A 225 -6.52 16.82 -22.19
N LEU A 226 -5.35 17.43 -22.39
CA LEU A 226 -4.66 18.13 -21.32
C LEU A 226 -5.55 19.20 -20.68
N GLN A 227 -6.41 19.82 -21.49
CA GLN A 227 -7.32 20.88 -21.06
C GLN A 227 -8.38 20.34 -20.13
N ARG A 228 -9.00 19.20 -20.45
CA ARG A 228 -9.98 18.58 -19.55
C ARG A 228 -9.34 18.12 -18.24
N VAL A 229 -8.08 17.69 -18.28
CA VAL A 229 -7.34 17.25 -17.11
C VAL A 229 -6.97 18.43 -16.20
N LEU A 230 -6.36 19.49 -16.74
CA LEU A 230 -5.75 20.56 -15.95
C LEU A 230 -6.54 21.88 -15.88
N VAL A 231 -7.62 22.07 -16.64
CA VAL A 231 -8.48 23.26 -16.58
C VAL A 231 -9.72 23.00 -15.71
N SER A 232 -10.13 24.01 -14.96
CA SER A 232 -11.38 24.06 -14.21
C SER A 232 -12.19 25.30 -14.63
N SER A 233 -13.46 25.37 -14.22
CA SER A 233 -14.31 26.55 -14.47
C SER A 233 -13.74 27.85 -13.91
N SER A 234 -12.89 27.78 -12.89
CA SER A 234 -12.27 28.92 -12.22
C SER A 234 -10.79 29.16 -12.56
N ARG A 235 -10.13 28.24 -13.29
CA ARG A 235 -8.69 28.31 -13.54
C ARG A 235 -8.28 27.60 -14.83
N ASP A 236 -7.51 28.30 -15.66
CA ASP A 236 -6.94 27.85 -16.93
C ASP A 236 -5.39 27.94 -17.00
N PHE A 237 -4.71 28.15 -15.86
CA PHE A 237 -3.25 28.33 -15.78
C PHE A 237 -2.61 27.43 -14.71
N VAL A 238 -1.37 26.99 -14.93
CA VAL A 238 -0.49 26.45 -13.87
C VAL A 238 0.50 27.54 -13.43
N ILE A 239 1.26 27.32 -12.36
CA ILE A 239 2.22 28.30 -11.83
C ILE A 239 3.65 27.80 -11.97
N SER A 240 4.58 28.70 -12.27
CA SER A 240 6.02 28.41 -12.17
C SER A 240 6.52 28.55 -10.73
N ASN A 241 7.73 28.05 -10.46
CA ASN A 241 8.39 28.18 -9.16
C ASN A 241 8.62 29.65 -8.71
N ASN A 242 8.59 30.61 -9.65
CA ASN A 242 8.66 32.04 -9.38
C ASN A 242 7.27 32.70 -9.23
N GLY A 243 6.19 31.92 -9.25
CA GLY A 243 4.81 32.38 -9.09
C GLY A 243 4.17 32.95 -10.36
N ASN A 244 4.82 32.85 -11.53
CA ASN A 244 4.24 33.31 -12.79
C ASN A 244 3.15 32.34 -13.23
N LYS A 245 2.03 32.89 -13.73
CA LYS A 245 0.95 32.10 -14.32
C LYS A 245 1.32 31.71 -15.75
N VAL A 246 1.21 30.43 -16.05
CA VAL A 246 1.44 29.84 -17.38
C VAL A 246 0.12 29.22 -17.84
N PRO A 247 -0.51 29.73 -18.92
CA PRO A 247 -1.72 29.15 -19.47
C PRO A 247 -1.54 27.66 -19.81
N VAL A 248 -2.51 26.81 -19.47
CA VAL A 248 -2.47 25.38 -19.81
C VAL A 248 -2.39 25.17 -21.32
N ALA A 249 -2.92 26.10 -22.12
CA ALA A 249 -2.78 26.11 -23.58
C ALA A 249 -1.33 26.12 -24.09
N GLU A 250 -0.37 26.62 -23.31
CA GLU A 250 1.06 26.59 -23.68
C GLU A 250 1.70 25.22 -23.49
N LEU A 251 1.01 24.29 -22.83
CA LEU A 251 1.45 22.91 -22.62
C LEU A 251 0.90 21.94 -23.66
N GLU A 252 -0.10 22.35 -24.45
CA GLU A 252 -0.68 21.52 -25.51
C GLU A 252 0.37 21.17 -26.57
N GLY A 253 0.34 19.92 -27.05
CA GLY A 253 1.34 19.41 -27.99
C GLY A 253 2.69 19.03 -27.37
N LYS A 254 2.88 19.24 -26.06
CA LYS A 254 4.05 18.76 -25.31
C LYS A 254 3.75 17.45 -24.61
N ILE A 255 4.78 16.67 -24.29
CA ILE A 255 4.64 15.56 -23.33
C ILE A 255 4.66 16.16 -21.92
N VAL A 256 3.66 15.86 -21.11
CA VAL A 256 3.49 16.44 -19.78
C VAL A 256 3.49 15.35 -18.72
N GLY A 257 4.47 15.39 -17.81
CA GLY A 257 4.49 14.57 -16.60
C GLY A 257 3.70 15.22 -15.47
N LEU A 258 2.58 14.62 -15.08
CA LEU A 258 1.84 15.01 -13.88
C LEU A 258 2.47 14.33 -12.67
N TYR A 259 3.21 15.09 -11.88
CA TYR A 259 3.99 14.57 -10.76
C TYR A 259 3.22 14.73 -9.45
N PHE A 260 2.65 13.63 -8.96
CA PHE A 260 1.96 13.58 -7.67
C PHE A 260 2.96 13.28 -6.56
N SER A 261 3.05 14.21 -5.60
CA SER A 261 4.05 14.14 -4.53
C SER A 261 3.55 14.73 -3.23
N ILE A 262 4.10 14.22 -2.13
CA ILE A 262 3.97 14.78 -0.78
C ILE A 262 5.40 15.08 -0.33
N SER A 263 5.66 16.18 0.37
CA SER A 263 6.99 16.59 0.81
C SER A 263 7.43 15.92 2.13
N SER A 264 6.49 15.40 2.93
CA SER A 264 6.71 14.90 4.30
C SER A 264 7.29 13.48 4.46
N PHE A 265 7.63 12.75 3.39
CA PHE A 265 8.08 11.35 3.45
C PHE A 265 9.48 11.19 2.84
N GLY A 266 10.41 10.64 3.62
CA GLY A 266 11.86 10.75 3.41
C GLY A 266 12.44 9.98 2.22
N SER A 267 11.81 8.88 1.77
CA SER A 267 12.29 8.07 0.64
C SER A 267 12.15 8.75 -0.73
N ARG A 268 11.48 9.91 -0.80
CA ARG A 268 11.08 10.56 -2.06
C ARG A 268 12.03 11.64 -2.58
N ARG A 269 13.09 11.97 -1.82
CA ARG A 269 14.14 12.89 -2.30
C ARG A 269 14.89 12.32 -3.49
N GLU A 270 15.14 11.01 -3.51
CA GLU A 270 15.93 10.38 -4.58
C GLU A 270 15.20 10.43 -5.93
N PHE A 271 13.94 10.00 -5.97
CA PHE A 271 13.12 10.10 -7.19
C PHE A 271 13.02 11.54 -7.70
N THR A 272 12.72 12.49 -6.82
CA THR A 272 12.56 13.91 -7.20
C THR A 272 13.84 14.47 -7.83
N LEU A 273 15.01 14.11 -7.28
CA LEU A 273 16.30 14.52 -7.83
C LEU A 273 16.56 13.90 -9.22
N GLN A 274 16.23 12.63 -9.40
CA GLN A 274 16.38 11.95 -10.69
C GLN A 274 15.45 12.54 -11.76
N LEU A 275 14.17 12.80 -11.40
CA LEU A 275 13.22 13.45 -12.30
C LEU A 275 13.70 14.86 -12.68
N ALA A 276 14.22 15.63 -11.72
CA ALA A 276 14.76 16.98 -11.99
C ALA A 276 15.99 16.93 -12.90
N GLU A 277 16.87 15.94 -12.71
CA GLU A 277 18.03 15.73 -13.59
C GLU A 277 17.59 15.35 -15.02
N MET A 278 16.62 14.43 -15.15
CA MET A 278 16.05 14.05 -16.43
C MET A 278 15.41 15.25 -17.14
N TYR A 279 14.56 16.00 -16.43
CA TYR A 279 13.89 17.19 -16.95
C TYR A 279 14.89 18.19 -17.51
N LYS A 280 15.92 18.53 -16.75
CA LYS A 280 16.98 19.46 -17.19
C LYS A 280 17.69 18.96 -18.45
N LYS A 281 18.07 17.68 -18.51
CA LYS A 281 18.74 17.10 -19.68
C LYS A 281 17.85 17.10 -20.94
N LEU A 282 16.54 16.90 -20.78
CA LEU A 282 15.58 17.00 -21.88
C LEU A 282 15.45 18.44 -22.38
N GLN A 283 15.37 19.41 -21.47
CA GLN A 283 15.38 20.84 -21.83
C GLN A 283 16.65 21.24 -22.58
N GLU A 284 17.83 20.79 -22.13
CA GLU A 284 19.12 21.05 -22.80
C GLU A 284 19.18 20.45 -24.22
N LYS A 285 18.47 19.35 -24.45
CA LYS A 285 18.33 18.72 -25.78
C LYS A 285 17.26 19.38 -26.66
N GLY A 286 16.50 20.34 -26.13
CA GLY A 286 15.39 20.99 -26.85
C GLY A 286 14.16 20.10 -27.00
N GLU A 287 14.02 19.07 -26.16
CA GLU A 287 12.88 18.16 -26.17
C GLU A 287 11.64 18.82 -25.54
N SER A 288 10.46 18.49 -26.07
CA SER A 288 9.19 19.07 -25.65
C SER A 288 8.57 18.31 -24.46
N PHE A 289 9.21 18.43 -23.29
CA PHE A 289 8.80 17.77 -22.06
C PHE A 289 8.57 18.79 -20.94
N GLU A 290 7.39 18.78 -20.34
CA GLU A 290 7.05 19.59 -19.17
C GLU A 290 6.67 18.71 -17.98
N VAL A 291 6.93 19.20 -16.77
CA VAL A 291 6.44 18.57 -15.54
C VAL A 291 5.50 19.54 -14.84
N VAL A 292 4.38 19.01 -14.35
CA VAL A 292 3.41 19.75 -13.52
C VAL A 292 3.28 19.02 -12.19
N LEU A 293 3.79 19.64 -11.14
CA LEU A 293 3.66 19.17 -9.77
C LEU A 293 2.20 19.29 -9.30
N ILE A 294 1.70 18.18 -8.78
CA ILE A 294 0.43 18.07 -8.08
C ILE A 294 0.79 17.71 -6.64
N SER A 295 0.95 18.74 -5.81
CA SER A 295 1.28 18.54 -4.41
C SER A 295 0.06 18.07 -3.63
N LEU A 296 0.27 17.03 -2.85
CA LEU A 296 -0.68 16.44 -1.92
C LEU A 296 -0.31 16.81 -0.46
N ASP A 297 0.51 17.86 -0.27
CA ASP A 297 0.84 18.38 1.05
C ASP A 297 -0.37 19.09 1.69
N ASP A 298 -0.58 18.85 2.99
CA ASP A 298 -1.68 19.47 3.73
C ASP A 298 -1.35 20.90 4.19
N ASP A 299 -0.05 21.23 4.30
CA ASP A 299 0.47 22.51 4.79
C ASP A 299 1.31 23.26 3.74
N LYS A 300 1.19 24.59 3.79
CA LYS A 300 1.82 25.49 2.81
C LYS A 300 3.35 25.53 2.93
N SER A 301 3.90 25.31 4.12
CA SER A 301 5.36 25.39 4.34
C SER A 301 6.06 24.24 3.64
N SER A 302 5.54 23.02 3.79
CA SER A 302 6.02 21.81 3.12
C SER A 302 5.94 21.96 1.59
N TYR A 303 4.79 22.44 1.09
CA TYR A 303 4.60 22.76 -0.32
C TYR A 303 5.64 23.76 -0.83
N ASP A 304 5.78 24.93 -0.18
CA ASP A 304 6.67 26.00 -0.63
C ASP A 304 8.14 25.53 -0.60
N GLN A 305 8.54 24.75 0.42
CA GLN A 305 9.88 24.17 0.50
C GLN A 305 10.17 23.17 -0.63
N GLY A 306 9.21 22.30 -0.93
CA GLY A 306 9.34 21.30 -1.98
C GLY A 306 9.34 21.92 -3.38
N PHE A 307 8.44 22.87 -3.64
CA PHE A 307 8.23 23.46 -4.96
C PHE A 307 9.29 24.51 -5.35
N SER A 308 9.72 25.36 -4.41
CA SER A 308 10.65 26.47 -4.72
C SER A 308 12.00 26.03 -5.26
N ALA A 309 12.44 24.81 -4.92
CA ALA A 309 13.70 24.24 -5.38
C ALA A 309 13.62 23.54 -6.75
N MET A 310 12.43 23.39 -7.33
CA MET A 310 12.21 22.55 -8.50
C MET A 310 12.10 23.34 -9.81
N PRO A 311 12.53 22.79 -10.95
CA PRO A 311 12.60 23.53 -12.22
C PRO A 311 11.28 23.56 -13.00
N TRP A 312 10.21 22.96 -12.47
CA TRP A 312 8.97 22.69 -13.19
C TRP A 312 7.78 23.52 -12.71
N LEU A 313 6.62 23.31 -13.36
CA LEU A 313 5.37 23.98 -13.07
C LEU A 313 4.62 23.25 -11.95
N ALA A 314 3.59 23.88 -11.39
CA ALA A 314 2.68 23.25 -10.42
C ALA A 314 1.23 23.70 -10.62
N VAL A 315 0.30 22.83 -10.25
CA VAL A 315 -1.06 23.25 -9.93
C VAL A 315 -1.00 24.10 -8.65
N PRO A 316 -1.72 25.25 -8.57
CA PRO A 316 -1.74 26.05 -7.34
C PRO A 316 -2.09 25.23 -6.09
N PHE A 317 -1.43 25.56 -4.98
CA PHE A 317 -1.65 24.88 -3.70
C PHE A 317 -3.13 24.90 -3.29
N LYS A 318 -3.67 23.72 -2.93
CA LYS A 318 -5.08 23.49 -2.56
C LYS A 318 -6.10 23.85 -3.64
N ASP A 319 -5.71 23.84 -4.91
CA ASP A 319 -6.67 23.88 -6.01
C ASP A 319 -7.60 22.66 -5.96
N ARG A 320 -8.91 22.86 -6.15
CA ARG A 320 -9.93 21.81 -6.07
C ARG A 320 -9.74 20.71 -7.12
N ILE A 321 -9.02 21.01 -8.21
CA ILE A 321 -8.70 20.01 -9.23
C ILE A 321 -7.82 18.88 -8.68
N ILE A 322 -7.05 19.12 -7.62
CA ILE A 322 -6.10 18.13 -7.08
C ILE A 322 -6.84 16.88 -6.61
N ASP A 323 -7.91 17.05 -5.83
CA ASP A 323 -8.76 15.93 -5.37
C ASP A 323 -9.35 15.15 -6.56
N ARG A 324 -9.77 15.87 -7.61
CA ARG A 324 -10.30 15.27 -8.85
C ARG A 324 -9.23 14.48 -9.58
N LEU A 325 -8.01 15.01 -9.70
CA LEU A 325 -6.89 14.35 -10.37
C LEU A 325 -6.46 13.07 -9.65
N VAL A 326 -6.48 13.09 -8.31
CA VAL A 326 -6.19 11.90 -7.49
C VAL A 326 -7.14 10.75 -7.80
N ARG A 327 -8.44 11.04 -7.92
CA ARG A 327 -9.43 10.04 -8.31
C ARG A 327 -9.35 9.65 -9.78
N TYR A 328 -9.21 10.63 -10.66
CA TYR A 328 -9.21 10.43 -12.11
C TYR A 328 -8.11 9.46 -12.55
N PHE A 329 -6.93 9.53 -11.92
CA PHE A 329 -5.80 8.64 -12.18
C PHE A 329 -5.68 7.47 -11.21
N GLU A 330 -6.69 7.27 -10.34
CA GLU A 330 -6.77 6.14 -9.41
C GLU A 330 -5.45 5.95 -8.62
N LEU A 331 -4.92 7.04 -8.05
CA LEU A 331 -3.62 7.01 -7.40
C LEU A 331 -3.59 6.06 -6.19
N GLU A 332 -2.72 5.05 -6.27
CA GLU A 332 -2.51 4.09 -5.19
C GLU A 332 -1.26 4.40 -4.35
N THR A 333 -0.23 4.97 -4.97
CA THR A 333 1.09 5.17 -4.34
C THR A 333 1.67 6.54 -4.67
N VAL A 334 2.65 6.97 -3.88
CA VAL A 334 3.42 8.20 -4.09
C VAL A 334 4.90 7.92 -3.87
N PRO A 335 5.82 8.44 -4.70
CA PRO A 335 5.56 9.34 -5.84
C PRO A 335 4.89 8.62 -7.01
N THR A 336 4.03 9.34 -7.73
CA THR A 336 3.44 8.87 -9.00
C THR A 336 3.69 9.90 -10.09
N LEU A 337 4.15 9.45 -11.25
CA LEU A 337 4.37 10.29 -12.42
C LEU A 337 3.48 9.82 -13.57
N VAL A 338 2.32 10.44 -13.76
CA VAL A 338 1.47 10.14 -14.92
C VAL A 338 2.05 10.85 -16.15
N ILE A 339 2.23 10.14 -17.26
CA ILE A 339 2.70 10.74 -18.51
C ILE A 339 1.52 10.99 -19.43
N ILE A 340 1.30 12.25 -19.78
CA ILE A 340 0.36 12.69 -20.80
C ILE A 340 1.13 12.94 -22.09
N GLY A 341 0.72 12.29 -23.17
CA GLY A 341 1.29 12.45 -24.50
C GLY A 341 0.98 13.81 -25.11
N SER A 342 1.67 14.13 -26.20
CA SER A 342 1.45 15.36 -26.96
C SER A 342 0.06 15.46 -27.60
N ASP A 343 -0.68 14.34 -27.68
CA ASP A 343 -2.08 14.28 -28.11
C ASP A 343 -3.07 14.52 -26.95
N GLY A 344 -2.58 14.76 -25.73
CA GLY A 344 -3.38 14.99 -24.54
C GLY A 344 -3.88 13.72 -23.85
N LYS A 345 -3.55 12.53 -24.38
CA LYS A 345 -3.95 11.24 -23.80
C LYS A 345 -2.90 10.70 -22.84
N THR A 346 -3.32 9.86 -21.90
CA THR A 346 -2.39 9.21 -20.97
C THR A 346 -1.57 8.15 -21.70
N LEU A 347 -0.25 8.31 -21.73
CA LEU A 347 0.71 7.33 -22.24
C LEU A 347 1.10 6.31 -21.18
N HIS A 348 1.24 6.75 -19.92
CA HIS A 348 1.65 5.88 -18.83
C HIS A 348 1.03 6.33 -17.50
N ALA A 349 0.37 5.42 -16.78
CA ALA A 349 -0.32 5.73 -15.54
C ALA A 349 0.63 6.03 -14.37
N ASN A 350 1.80 5.38 -14.31
CA ASN A 350 2.85 5.74 -13.35
C ASN A 350 4.25 5.41 -13.85
N ALA A 351 4.94 6.38 -14.44
CA ALA A 351 6.27 6.23 -15.01
C ALA A 351 7.41 6.42 -13.98
N ALA A 352 7.13 6.42 -12.68
CA ALA A 352 8.14 6.62 -11.66
C ALA A 352 9.28 5.59 -11.79
N GLU A 353 8.96 4.29 -11.85
CA GLU A 353 9.95 3.23 -12.01
C GLU A 353 10.77 3.36 -13.30
N LEU A 354 10.13 3.79 -14.39
CA LEU A 354 10.80 4.01 -15.68
C LEU A 354 11.85 5.12 -15.59
N VAL A 355 11.54 6.21 -14.88
CA VAL A 355 12.51 7.29 -14.64
C VAL A 355 13.64 6.83 -13.73
N GLU A 356 13.34 6.05 -12.69
CA GLU A 356 14.37 5.53 -11.79
C GLU A 356 15.34 4.57 -12.47
N GLU A 357 14.82 3.75 -13.39
CA GLU A 357 15.61 2.70 -14.05
C GLU A 357 16.34 3.20 -15.29
N TYR A 358 15.66 3.98 -16.13
CA TYR A 358 16.18 4.38 -17.45
C TYR A 358 16.42 5.88 -17.58
N GLY A 359 15.91 6.69 -16.66
CA GLY A 359 16.05 8.15 -16.68
C GLY A 359 15.65 8.73 -18.04
N ILE A 360 16.58 9.45 -18.68
CA ILE A 360 16.33 10.06 -19.99
C ILE A 360 16.07 9.05 -21.11
N ASP A 361 16.53 7.81 -20.98
CA ASP A 361 16.35 6.79 -22.02
C ASP A 361 14.91 6.26 -22.06
N ALA A 362 14.10 6.50 -21.01
CA ALA A 362 12.67 6.22 -21.01
C ALA A 362 11.88 7.16 -21.92
N TYR A 363 12.39 8.37 -22.21
CA TYR A 363 11.72 9.33 -23.08
C TYR A 363 11.67 8.81 -24.54
N PRO A 364 10.54 8.96 -25.26
CA PRO A 364 9.33 9.75 -24.95
C PRO A 364 8.22 9.01 -24.19
N PHE A 365 8.53 7.91 -23.49
CA PHE A 365 7.57 7.06 -22.78
C PHE A 365 6.47 6.47 -23.68
N SER A 366 6.70 6.43 -24.99
CA SER A 366 5.76 5.85 -25.93
C SER A 366 5.79 4.32 -25.85
N PRO A 367 4.70 3.62 -26.20
CA PRO A 367 4.68 2.16 -26.26
C PRO A 367 5.81 1.58 -27.11
N GLU A 368 6.16 2.23 -28.22
CA GLU A 368 7.28 1.81 -29.08
C GLU A 368 8.61 1.91 -28.34
N LYS A 369 8.83 3.01 -27.61
CA LYS A 369 10.06 3.23 -26.86
C LYS A 369 10.23 2.21 -25.73
N LEU A 370 9.16 1.93 -25.01
CA LEU A 370 9.15 0.93 -23.94
C LEU A 370 9.39 -0.47 -24.52
N GLY A 371 8.82 -0.78 -25.70
CA GLY A 371 9.11 -2.00 -26.43
C GLY A 371 10.58 -2.13 -26.85
N GLU A 372 11.25 -1.04 -27.26
CA GLU A 372 12.69 -1.05 -27.53
C GLU A 372 13.52 -1.35 -26.27
N ILE A 373 13.14 -0.76 -25.14
CA ILE A 373 13.81 -0.97 -23.85
C ILE A 373 13.68 -2.44 -23.46
N GLU A 374 12.46 -2.99 -23.47
CA GLU A 374 12.19 -4.39 -23.14
C GLU A 374 12.97 -5.35 -24.04
N GLN A 375 13.03 -5.08 -25.36
CA GLN A 375 13.83 -5.89 -26.29
C GLN A 375 15.32 -5.86 -25.96
N LYS A 376 15.87 -4.70 -25.60
CA LYS A 376 17.27 -4.57 -25.19
C LYS A 376 17.55 -5.30 -23.90
N GLU A 377 16.65 -5.22 -22.92
CA GLU A 377 16.76 -5.96 -21.66
C GLU A 377 16.73 -7.46 -21.90
N LYS A 378 15.78 -7.93 -22.71
CA LYS A 378 15.68 -9.34 -23.10
C LYS A 378 16.95 -9.81 -23.80
N ALA A 379 17.46 -9.06 -24.76
CA ALA A 379 18.71 -9.39 -25.44
C ALA A 379 19.91 -9.42 -24.47
N LYS A 380 19.96 -8.50 -23.51
CA LYS A 380 20.99 -8.47 -22.46
C LYS A 380 20.89 -9.69 -21.54
N MET A 381 19.68 -10.09 -21.16
CA MET A 381 19.44 -11.30 -20.36
C MET A 381 19.77 -12.58 -21.13
N GLU A 382 19.45 -12.63 -22.42
CA GLU A 382 19.76 -13.77 -23.30
C GLU A 382 21.27 -13.95 -23.51
N ALA A 383 22.00 -12.84 -23.63
CA ALA A 383 23.45 -12.79 -23.75
C ALA A 383 24.21 -12.87 -22.41
N GLN A 384 23.50 -12.95 -21.28
CA GLN A 384 24.11 -12.98 -19.96
C GLN A 384 24.98 -14.22 -19.78
N THR A 385 26.23 -14.00 -19.40
CA THR A 385 27.16 -15.03 -18.92
C THR A 385 27.69 -14.69 -17.52
N LEU A 386 28.33 -15.64 -16.85
CA LEU A 386 28.92 -15.39 -15.54
C LEU A 386 30.02 -14.32 -15.60
N GLU A 387 30.81 -14.35 -16.66
CA GLU A 387 31.88 -13.37 -16.92
C GLU A 387 31.29 -11.99 -17.20
N SER A 388 30.20 -11.90 -17.97
CA SER A 388 29.52 -10.62 -18.22
C SER A 388 29.03 -9.93 -16.94
N LEU A 389 28.76 -10.71 -15.88
CA LEU A 389 28.35 -10.22 -14.57
C LEU A 389 29.54 -9.89 -13.66
N LEU A 390 30.54 -10.77 -13.62
CA LEU A 390 31.58 -10.76 -12.60
C LEU A 390 32.96 -10.30 -13.09
N VAL A 391 33.17 -10.05 -14.38
CA VAL A 391 34.43 -9.50 -14.90
C VAL A 391 34.27 -8.01 -15.18
N SER A 392 35.16 -7.19 -14.64
CA SER A 392 35.18 -5.74 -14.89
C SER A 392 36.60 -5.23 -15.05
N GLY A 393 37.00 -4.95 -16.30
CA GLY A 393 38.39 -4.58 -16.62
C GLY A 393 39.35 -5.69 -16.18
N GLU A 394 40.33 -5.36 -15.35
CA GLU A 394 41.31 -6.30 -14.78
C GLU A 394 40.78 -7.07 -13.55
N LYS A 395 39.55 -6.80 -13.09
CA LYS A 395 38.92 -7.51 -11.97
C LYS A 395 38.16 -8.73 -12.47
N ASP A 396 38.89 -9.83 -12.63
CA ASP A 396 38.42 -11.12 -13.13
C ASP A 396 38.50 -12.24 -12.09
N TYR A 397 38.46 -11.89 -10.79
CA TYR A 397 38.58 -12.84 -9.68
C TYR A 397 37.62 -12.54 -8.52
N VAL A 398 37.39 -13.55 -7.68
CA VAL A 398 36.83 -13.45 -6.32
C VAL A 398 37.88 -13.88 -5.30
N ILE A 399 37.62 -13.71 -4.00
CA ILE A 399 38.55 -14.07 -2.92
C ILE A 399 38.02 -15.22 -2.05
N GLY A 400 38.91 -16.13 -1.65
CA GLY A 400 38.67 -17.17 -0.65
C GLY A 400 39.15 -16.78 0.76
N LYS A 401 39.11 -17.73 1.70
CA LYS A 401 39.32 -17.51 3.15
C LYS A 401 40.66 -16.93 3.61
N ASP A 402 41.66 -16.83 2.73
CA ASP A 402 42.98 -16.27 3.05
C ASP A 402 43.40 -15.17 2.07
N GLY A 403 42.41 -14.54 1.41
CA GLY A 403 42.66 -13.57 0.34
C GLY A 403 43.15 -14.19 -0.98
N ILE A 404 43.13 -15.53 -1.08
CA ILE A 404 43.45 -16.27 -2.32
C ILE A 404 42.50 -15.80 -3.41
N LYS A 405 43.06 -15.34 -4.52
CA LYS A 405 42.30 -14.92 -5.70
C LYS A 405 41.91 -16.14 -6.52
N VAL A 406 40.61 -16.35 -6.71
CA VAL A 406 40.03 -17.39 -7.55
C VAL A 406 39.52 -16.73 -8.84
N PRO A 407 40.08 -17.06 -10.01
CA PRO A 407 39.61 -16.54 -11.29
C PRO A 407 38.13 -16.86 -11.54
N ILE A 408 37.38 -15.92 -12.12
CA ILE A 408 35.96 -16.13 -12.48
C ILE A 408 35.81 -17.26 -13.50
N SER A 409 36.81 -17.47 -14.37
CA SER A 409 36.82 -18.57 -15.33
C SER A 409 36.75 -19.96 -14.68
N GLU A 410 37.22 -20.12 -13.43
CA GLU A 410 37.10 -21.37 -12.66
C GLU A 410 35.71 -21.59 -12.05
N LEU A 411 34.85 -20.58 -12.12
CA LEU A 411 33.46 -20.62 -11.65
C LEU A 411 32.46 -20.85 -12.78
N VAL A 412 32.89 -20.73 -14.04
CA VAL A 412 32.06 -20.98 -15.22
C VAL A 412 31.61 -22.44 -15.22
N GLY A 413 30.33 -22.69 -15.52
CA GLY A 413 29.74 -24.03 -15.46
C GLY A 413 29.25 -24.45 -14.08
N LYS A 414 29.42 -23.63 -13.04
CA LYS A 414 28.89 -23.89 -11.68
C LYS A 414 27.55 -23.18 -11.45
N ASN A 415 26.74 -23.72 -10.56
CA ASN A 415 25.61 -23.00 -9.97
C ASN A 415 26.14 -22.02 -8.91
N ILE A 416 25.86 -20.74 -9.07
CA ILE A 416 26.38 -19.68 -8.20
C ILE A 416 25.22 -18.97 -7.50
N LEU A 417 25.32 -18.79 -6.19
CA LEU A 417 24.50 -17.83 -5.47
C LEU A 417 25.26 -16.54 -5.22
N LEU A 418 24.72 -15.41 -5.64
CA LEU A 418 25.23 -14.08 -5.31
C LEU A 418 24.53 -13.60 -4.02
N TYR A 419 25.28 -13.54 -2.91
CA TYR A 419 24.74 -13.24 -1.59
C TYR A 419 25.06 -11.80 -1.16
N PHE A 420 24.08 -10.91 -1.26
CA PHE A 420 24.18 -9.52 -0.83
C PHE A 420 23.82 -9.42 0.65
N SER A 421 24.77 -9.01 1.49
CA SER A 421 24.61 -9.06 2.94
C SER A 421 25.59 -8.13 3.66
N ALA A 422 25.44 -7.97 4.98
CA ALA A 422 26.36 -7.19 5.81
C ALA A 422 26.31 -7.63 7.28
N GLN A 423 27.40 -7.40 8.00
CA GLN A 423 27.50 -7.68 9.44
C GLN A 423 26.52 -6.84 10.25
N TRP A 424 26.39 -5.56 9.93
CA TRP A 424 25.56 -4.61 10.70
C TRP A 424 24.06 -4.93 10.59
N CYS A 425 23.65 -5.67 9.56
CA CYS A 425 22.26 -6.01 9.24
C CYS A 425 21.73 -7.18 10.10
N PRO A 426 20.77 -6.97 11.03
CA PRO A 426 20.20 -8.05 11.84
C PRO A 426 19.55 -9.20 11.05
N PRO A 427 18.67 -8.96 10.05
CA PRO A 427 18.07 -10.07 9.30
C PRO A 427 19.12 -10.86 8.50
N CYS A 428 20.22 -10.20 8.09
CA CYS A 428 21.33 -10.85 7.43
C CYS A 428 22.04 -11.87 8.34
N ARG A 429 22.31 -11.48 9.59
CA ARG A 429 22.88 -12.39 10.60
C ARG A 429 21.95 -13.54 10.95
N ALA A 430 20.64 -13.29 10.98
CA ALA A 430 19.64 -14.33 11.24
C ALA A 430 19.53 -15.35 10.09
N PHE A 431 19.70 -14.89 8.84
CA PHE A 431 19.64 -15.76 7.67
C PHE A 431 20.91 -16.58 7.44
N LEU A 432 22.08 -16.07 7.86
CA LEU A 432 23.38 -16.70 7.59
C LEU A 432 23.46 -18.19 8.01
N PRO A 433 23.05 -18.61 9.22
CA PRO A 433 23.10 -20.03 9.61
C PRO A 433 22.28 -20.93 8.67
N LYS A 434 21.10 -20.49 8.23
CA LYS A 434 20.25 -21.24 7.29
C LYS A 434 20.95 -21.41 5.94
N LEU A 435 21.60 -20.35 5.44
CA LEU A 435 22.34 -20.41 4.18
C LEU A 435 23.58 -21.32 4.29
N ILE A 436 24.29 -21.31 5.42
CA ILE A 436 25.42 -22.21 5.67
C ILE A 436 24.96 -23.68 5.65
N GLU A 437 23.86 -24.00 6.32
CA GLU A 437 23.29 -25.35 6.32
C GLU A 437 22.91 -25.80 4.90
N ALA A 438 22.19 -24.95 4.17
CA ALA A 438 21.83 -25.23 2.78
C ALA A 438 23.06 -25.42 1.90
N TYR A 439 24.09 -24.58 2.08
CA TYR A 439 25.34 -24.67 1.33
C TYR A 439 26.03 -26.03 1.48
N HIS A 440 26.18 -26.51 2.72
CA HIS A 440 26.81 -27.81 2.96
C HIS A 440 25.99 -28.96 2.35
N LYS A 441 24.67 -28.97 2.57
CA LYS A 441 23.78 -29.99 2.01
C LYS A 441 23.76 -30.02 0.47
N ILE A 442 23.87 -28.86 -0.18
CA ILE A 442 23.97 -28.78 -1.64
C ILE A 442 25.35 -29.25 -2.11
N LYS A 443 26.44 -28.76 -1.50
CA LYS A 443 27.82 -29.15 -1.85
C LYS A 443 28.09 -30.66 -1.72
N GLU A 444 27.44 -31.32 -0.76
CA GLU A 444 27.51 -32.78 -0.61
C GLU A 444 26.96 -33.53 -1.83
N LYS A 445 25.94 -32.96 -2.49
CA LYS A 445 25.28 -33.55 -3.67
C LYS A 445 25.89 -33.06 -4.98
N ASP A 446 26.32 -31.79 -5.02
CA ASP A 446 26.86 -31.14 -6.20
C ASP A 446 28.06 -30.26 -5.84
N ALA A 447 29.26 -30.77 -6.15
CA ALA A 447 30.50 -30.02 -5.94
C ALA A 447 30.62 -28.78 -6.85
N ALA A 448 29.85 -28.71 -7.94
CA ALA A 448 29.78 -27.59 -8.87
C ALA A 448 28.74 -26.52 -8.44
N PHE A 449 28.57 -26.33 -7.14
CA PHE A 449 27.81 -25.26 -6.53
C PHE A 449 28.75 -24.29 -5.78
N GLU A 450 28.51 -22.98 -5.77
CA GLU A 450 29.29 -22.04 -4.95
C GLU A 450 28.46 -20.81 -4.54
N VAL A 451 28.88 -20.13 -3.48
CA VAL A 451 28.30 -18.84 -3.05
C VAL A 451 29.36 -17.75 -3.16
N ILE A 452 28.97 -16.57 -3.63
CA ILE A 452 29.80 -15.37 -3.67
C ILE A 452 29.16 -14.30 -2.78
N PHE A 453 29.81 -14.00 -1.66
CA PHE A 453 29.42 -12.93 -0.76
C PHE A 453 29.74 -11.56 -1.36
N ILE A 454 28.75 -10.68 -1.38
CA ILE A 454 28.82 -9.31 -1.86
C ILE A 454 28.48 -8.40 -0.68
N SER A 455 29.50 -7.81 -0.08
CA SER A 455 29.35 -7.08 1.17
C SER A 455 28.76 -5.68 1.01
N SER A 456 27.88 -5.34 1.96
CA SER A 456 27.40 -3.99 2.23
C SER A 456 27.93 -3.41 3.54
N ASP A 457 29.00 -3.99 4.08
CA ASP A 457 29.70 -3.43 5.24
C ASP A 457 30.32 -2.06 4.91
N GLN A 458 30.59 -1.29 5.95
CA GLN A 458 31.07 0.10 5.83
C GLN A 458 32.60 0.18 5.90
N ASP A 459 33.26 -0.87 6.37
CA ASP A 459 34.69 -0.94 6.56
C ASP A 459 35.24 -2.37 6.39
N GLN A 460 36.55 -2.48 6.18
CA GLN A 460 37.25 -3.74 5.95
C GLN A 460 37.20 -4.69 7.16
N SER A 461 37.22 -4.16 8.39
CA SER A 461 37.22 -5.00 9.60
C SER A 461 35.88 -5.71 9.76
N SER A 462 34.78 -4.99 9.59
CA SER A 462 33.43 -5.56 9.59
C SER A 462 33.25 -6.59 8.46
N PHE A 463 33.84 -6.34 7.29
CA PHE A 463 33.85 -7.32 6.20
C PHE A 463 34.59 -8.61 6.60
N ASP A 464 35.83 -8.49 7.09
CA ASP A 464 36.69 -9.63 7.44
C ASP A 464 36.06 -10.47 8.57
N ASP A 465 35.56 -9.81 9.62
CA ASP A 465 34.92 -10.45 10.77
C ASP A 465 33.69 -11.28 10.35
N PHE A 466 32.86 -10.76 9.45
CA PHE A 466 31.67 -11.45 8.99
C PHE A 466 31.98 -12.53 7.96
N PHE A 467 32.86 -12.24 7.01
CA PHE A 467 33.29 -13.19 5.98
C PHE A 467 34.01 -14.40 6.58
N SER A 468 34.75 -14.24 7.68
CA SER A 468 35.43 -15.35 8.37
C SER A 468 34.49 -16.50 8.76
N LYS A 469 33.21 -16.19 8.99
CA LYS A 469 32.15 -17.14 9.40
C LYS A 469 31.54 -17.90 8.22
N MET A 470 31.81 -17.49 6.98
CA MET A 470 31.18 -18.03 5.77
C MET A 470 32.06 -19.07 5.08
N PRO A 471 31.56 -20.23 4.65
CA PRO A 471 32.40 -21.29 4.04
C PRO A 471 32.76 -21.08 2.56
N TRP A 472 32.42 -19.93 1.97
CA TRP A 472 32.40 -19.69 0.53
C TRP A 472 33.28 -18.49 0.09
N LEU A 473 33.14 -18.05 -1.17
CA LEU A 473 33.95 -16.99 -1.78
C LEU A 473 33.32 -15.60 -1.57
N ALA A 474 34.07 -14.52 -1.80
CA ALA A 474 33.55 -13.15 -1.75
C ALA A 474 34.11 -12.26 -2.86
N LEU A 475 33.37 -11.20 -3.20
CA LEU A 475 33.99 -10.04 -3.84
C LEU A 475 34.87 -9.30 -2.81
N PRO A 476 36.03 -8.76 -3.20
CA PRO A 476 36.81 -7.89 -2.33
C PRO A 476 35.95 -6.75 -1.75
N PHE A 477 36.26 -6.33 -0.52
CA PHE A 477 35.63 -5.16 0.07
C PHE A 477 35.82 -3.91 -0.81
N GLY A 478 34.78 -3.09 -0.95
CA GLY A 478 34.79 -1.90 -1.79
C GLY A 478 34.82 -2.16 -3.30
N ASP A 479 34.54 -3.39 -3.76
CA ASP A 479 34.53 -3.69 -5.20
C ASP A 479 33.38 -2.98 -5.94
N GLU A 480 33.73 -2.14 -6.91
CA GLU A 480 32.78 -1.43 -7.79
C GLU A 480 31.80 -2.35 -8.54
N ARG A 481 32.16 -3.63 -8.77
CA ARG A 481 31.24 -4.64 -9.34
C ARG A 481 29.96 -4.76 -8.53
N LYS A 482 30.01 -4.54 -7.21
CA LYS A 482 28.81 -4.51 -6.34
C LYS A 482 27.73 -3.59 -6.90
N LYS A 483 28.07 -2.33 -7.25
CA LYS A 483 27.08 -1.35 -7.72
C LYS A 483 26.40 -1.81 -9.00
N SER A 484 27.17 -2.38 -9.93
CA SER A 484 26.66 -2.94 -11.18
C SER A 484 25.71 -4.11 -10.93
N LEU A 485 26.10 -5.04 -10.05
CA LEU A 485 25.30 -6.21 -9.69
C LEU A 485 24.03 -5.82 -8.96
N SER A 486 24.09 -4.89 -7.99
CA SER A 486 22.91 -4.40 -7.28
C SER A 486 21.89 -3.76 -8.22
N ARG A 487 22.35 -2.99 -9.23
CA ARG A 487 21.47 -2.43 -10.27
C ARG A 487 20.88 -3.52 -11.16
N THR A 488 21.72 -4.41 -11.67
CA THR A 488 21.31 -5.49 -12.59
C THR A 488 20.26 -6.40 -11.97
N PHE A 489 20.40 -6.71 -10.67
CA PHE A 489 19.48 -7.60 -9.96
C PHE A 489 18.43 -6.87 -9.13
N LYS A 490 18.35 -5.54 -9.23
CA LYS A 490 17.36 -4.71 -8.49
C LYS A 490 17.40 -4.98 -6.98
N ILE A 491 18.61 -4.97 -6.40
CA ILE A 491 18.83 -5.23 -4.98
C ILE A 491 18.56 -3.96 -4.18
N TYR A 492 17.33 -3.82 -3.67
CA TYR A 492 16.91 -2.69 -2.82
C TYR A 492 17.16 -2.92 -1.33
N GLY A 493 17.32 -4.18 -0.91
CA GLY A 493 17.48 -4.56 0.49
C GLY A 493 18.43 -5.73 0.68
N ILE A 494 18.89 -5.91 1.93
CA ILE A 494 19.69 -7.05 2.35
C ILE A 494 19.04 -7.72 3.56
N PRO A 495 19.12 -9.06 3.71
CA PRO A 495 19.83 -9.98 2.82
C PRO A 495 19.09 -10.24 1.50
N SER A 496 19.84 -10.32 0.40
CA SER A 496 19.32 -10.75 -0.92
C SER A 496 20.19 -11.84 -1.51
N LEU A 497 19.60 -12.74 -2.28
CA LEU A 497 20.29 -13.91 -2.85
C LEU A 497 19.77 -14.16 -4.26
N VAL A 498 20.68 -14.15 -5.23
CA VAL A 498 20.36 -14.37 -6.65
C VAL A 498 21.00 -15.68 -7.11
N ALA A 499 20.22 -16.55 -7.74
CA ALA A 499 20.71 -17.81 -8.29
C ALA A 499 21.09 -17.66 -9.76
N ILE A 500 22.33 -18.02 -10.09
CA ILE A 500 22.89 -18.05 -11.44
C ILE A 500 23.21 -19.50 -11.78
N GLY A 501 22.72 -19.98 -12.92
CA GLY A 501 22.93 -21.34 -13.37
C GLY A 501 24.30 -21.56 -14.03
N PRO A 502 24.61 -22.81 -14.41
CA PRO A 502 25.90 -23.18 -14.98
C PRO A 502 26.20 -22.48 -16.31
N THR A 503 25.17 -22.07 -17.04
CA THR A 503 25.29 -21.29 -18.29
C THR A 503 25.65 -19.82 -18.06
N GLY A 504 25.69 -19.36 -16.81
CA GLY A 504 25.84 -17.96 -16.45
C GLY A 504 24.54 -17.14 -16.51
N LYS A 505 23.41 -17.78 -16.82
CA LYS A 505 22.08 -17.15 -16.84
C LYS A 505 21.46 -17.12 -15.45
N THR A 506 20.68 -16.07 -15.19
CA THR A 506 19.92 -15.91 -13.95
C THR A 506 18.78 -16.93 -13.93
N ILE A 507 18.71 -17.72 -12.86
CA ILE A 507 17.61 -18.65 -12.62
C ILE A 507 16.48 -17.92 -11.89
N THR A 508 16.79 -17.22 -10.79
CA THR A 508 15.83 -16.49 -9.96
C THR A 508 16.54 -15.42 -9.13
N LYS A 509 15.85 -14.31 -8.86
CA LYS A 509 16.31 -13.24 -7.94
C LYS A 509 15.77 -13.44 -6.51
N GLU A 510 14.91 -14.44 -6.33
CA GLU A 510 14.15 -14.74 -5.12
C GLU A 510 14.76 -15.90 -4.31
N ALA A 511 16.01 -16.29 -4.61
CA ALA A 511 16.64 -17.47 -4.01
C ALA A 511 16.71 -17.40 -2.47
N LYS A 512 16.74 -16.20 -1.88
CA LYS A 512 16.73 -16.03 -0.41
C LYS A 512 15.44 -16.59 0.18
N GLU A 513 14.32 -16.36 -0.48
CA GLU A 513 13.02 -16.83 -0.02
C GLU A 513 12.89 -18.34 -0.20
N LEU A 514 13.33 -18.84 -1.36
CA LEU A 514 13.36 -20.27 -1.64
C LEU A 514 14.22 -21.05 -0.64
N VAL A 515 15.41 -20.55 -0.28
CA VAL A 515 16.24 -21.14 0.77
C VAL A 515 15.59 -21.01 2.16
N SER A 516 14.87 -19.92 2.43
CA SER A 516 14.19 -19.72 3.71
C SER A 516 13.06 -20.73 3.92
N ILE A 517 12.33 -21.07 2.84
CA ILE A 517 11.15 -21.95 2.86
C ILE A 517 11.54 -23.42 2.69
N HIS A 518 12.41 -23.74 1.72
CA HIS A 518 12.72 -25.12 1.32
C HIS A 518 14.15 -25.55 1.64
N GLY A 519 14.98 -24.66 2.19
CA GLY A 519 16.39 -24.94 2.48
C GLY A 519 17.16 -25.40 1.24
N ALA A 520 17.96 -26.45 1.39
CA ALA A 520 18.68 -27.09 0.27
C ALA A 520 17.75 -27.75 -0.76
N GLY A 521 16.49 -28.04 -0.40
CA GLY A 521 15.52 -28.69 -1.29
C GLY A 521 15.16 -27.84 -2.51
N ALA A 522 15.27 -26.50 -2.39
CA ALA A 522 15.06 -25.56 -3.46
C ALA A 522 16.07 -25.70 -4.61
N TYR A 523 17.27 -26.25 -4.37
CA TYR A 523 18.28 -26.44 -5.40
C TYR A 523 17.76 -27.36 -6.53
N PRO A 524 17.96 -27.04 -7.83
CA PRO A 524 18.81 -25.99 -8.39
C PRO A 524 18.13 -24.62 -8.60
N PHE A 525 17.07 -24.32 -7.84
CA PHE A 525 16.30 -23.07 -7.85
C PHE A 525 15.53 -22.81 -9.15
N THR A 526 15.44 -23.80 -10.03
CA THR A 526 14.69 -23.69 -11.29
C THR A 526 13.20 -23.64 -11.03
N LYS A 527 12.45 -23.00 -11.93
CA LYS A 527 11.01 -22.88 -11.82
C LYS A 527 10.35 -24.25 -11.69
N GLU A 528 10.78 -25.22 -12.51
CA GLU A 528 10.28 -26.58 -12.50
C GLU A 528 10.52 -27.26 -11.14
N ARG A 529 11.68 -27.02 -10.52
CA ARG A 529 11.99 -27.58 -9.20
C ARG A 529 11.10 -26.99 -8.12
N ILE A 530 10.79 -25.69 -8.20
CA ILE A 530 9.90 -25.05 -7.23
C ILE A 530 8.47 -25.54 -7.42
N GLU A 531 7.99 -25.67 -8.66
CA GLU A 531 6.68 -26.26 -8.96
C GLU A 531 6.56 -27.69 -8.40
N GLU A 532 7.59 -28.54 -8.58
CA GLU A 532 7.62 -29.88 -7.97
C GLU A 532 7.50 -29.86 -6.44
N LEU A 533 8.17 -28.92 -5.77
CA LEU A 533 8.11 -28.78 -4.31
C LEU A 533 6.73 -28.29 -3.85
N GLU A 534 6.12 -27.36 -4.60
CA GLU A 534 4.78 -26.87 -4.31
C GLU A 534 3.73 -27.98 -4.48
N GLU A 535 3.83 -28.78 -5.54
CA GLU A 535 2.97 -29.96 -5.74
C GLU A 535 3.14 -30.96 -4.60
N GLN A 536 4.38 -31.24 -4.16
CA GLN A 536 4.63 -32.12 -3.02
C GLN A 536 3.99 -31.58 -1.74
N ILE A 537 4.14 -30.28 -1.47
CA ILE A 537 3.52 -29.63 -0.31
C ILE A 537 2.00 -29.73 -0.41
N GLN A 538 1.41 -29.51 -1.57
CA GLN A 538 -0.04 -29.58 -1.73
C GLN A 538 -0.58 -31.01 -1.59
N GLU A 539 0.15 -32.01 -2.09
CA GLU A 539 -0.20 -33.41 -1.89
C GLU A 539 -0.08 -33.84 -0.42
N MET A 540 0.78 -33.23 0.41
CA MET A 540 0.84 -33.52 1.85
C MET A 540 -0.52 -33.27 2.54
N ALA A 541 -1.22 -32.20 2.18
CA ALA A 541 -2.51 -31.86 2.76
C ALA A 541 -3.68 -32.71 2.24
N LYS A 542 -3.43 -33.53 1.21
CA LYS A 542 -4.48 -34.30 0.54
C LYS A 542 -4.99 -35.42 1.45
N GLY A 543 -6.27 -35.35 1.76
CA GLY A 543 -6.93 -36.29 2.65
C GLY A 543 -6.91 -35.87 4.12
N TRP A 544 -6.34 -34.71 4.47
CA TRP A 544 -6.57 -34.08 5.78
C TRP A 544 -7.98 -33.47 5.85
N PRO A 545 -8.60 -33.43 7.04
CA PRO A 545 -9.87 -32.74 7.20
C PRO A 545 -9.68 -31.23 7.03
N GLU A 546 -10.53 -30.55 6.26
CA GLU A 546 -10.46 -29.09 6.07
C GLU A 546 -10.61 -28.32 7.39
N LYS A 547 -11.38 -28.88 8.31
CA LYS A 547 -11.61 -28.37 9.66
C LYS A 547 -11.49 -29.46 10.70
N LEU A 548 -10.93 -29.11 11.86
CA LEU A 548 -10.70 -30.02 12.96
C LEU A 548 -11.07 -29.37 14.30
N ASN A 549 -11.80 -30.12 15.14
CA ASN A 549 -11.94 -29.79 16.56
C ASN A 549 -10.83 -30.50 17.33
N HIS A 550 -10.09 -29.77 18.17
CA HIS A 550 -8.96 -30.29 18.91
C HIS A 550 -9.13 -30.08 20.42
N SER A 551 -8.72 -31.05 21.23
CA SER A 551 -8.78 -31.04 22.71
C SER A 551 -8.10 -29.80 23.32
N LEU A 552 -6.96 -29.41 22.75
CA LEU A 552 -6.20 -28.23 23.16
C LEU A 552 -6.85 -26.89 22.77
N HIS A 553 -7.89 -26.91 21.91
CA HIS A 553 -8.59 -25.71 21.45
C HIS A 553 -10.05 -26.04 21.07
N GLU A 554 -10.93 -26.07 22.08
CA GLU A 554 -12.34 -26.48 21.91
C GLU A 554 -13.29 -25.34 21.49
N GLU A 555 -12.88 -24.08 21.65
CA GLU A 555 -13.76 -22.91 21.41
C GLU A 555 -14.03 -22.66 19.91
N HIS A 556 -13.08 -23.01 19.04
CA HIS A 556 -13.17 -22.79 17.60
C HIS A 556 -12.55 -23.95 16.81
N GLU A 557 -13.11 -24.23 15.64
CA GLU A 557 -12.53 -25.19 14.70
C GLU A 557 -11.22 -24.66 14.11
N LEU A 558 -10.19 -25.51 14.09
CA LEU A 558 -8.94 -25.24 13.39
C LEU A 558 -9.10 -25.53 11.90
N VAL A 559 -8.58 -24.66 11.05
CA VAL A 559 -8.65 -24.77 9.59
C VAL A 559 -7.27 -25.08 9.02
N VAL A 560 -7.19 -26.04 8.08
CA VAL A 560 -5.94 -26.31 7.36
C VAL A 560 -5.53 -25.06 6.58
N THR A 561 -4.43 -24.44 6.98
CA THR A 561 -3.98 -23.14 6.47
C THR A 561 -2.53 -23.21 6.02
N ARG A 562 -2.22 -22.56 4.89
CA ARG A 562 -0.84 -22.45 4.40
C ARG A 562 -0.09 -21.41 5.25
N ARG A 563 1.00 -21.83 5.88
CA ARG A 563 1.83 -20.98 6.76
C ARG A 563 3.29 -21.12 6.37
N ALA A 564 3.98 -20.01 6.08
CA ALA A 564 5.40 -20.06 5.75
C ALA A 564 6.26 -20.50 6.94
N ALA A 565 5.94 -20.03 8.13
CA ALA A 565 6.52 -20.44 9.41
C ALA A 565 5.55 -20.12 10.55
N TYR A 566 5.51 -20.97 11.58
CA TYR A 566 4.75 -20.78 12.81
C TYR A 566 5.42 -21.53 13.96
N VAL A 567 4.95 -21.33 15.19
CA VAL A 567 5.34 -22.16 16.35
C VAL A 567 4.10 -22.94 16.74
N CYS A 568 4.22 -24.25 16.89
CA CYS A 568 3.08 -25.07 17.27
C CYS A 568 2.76 -24.88 18.76
N ASP A 569 1.50 -24.57 19.07
CA ASP A 569 1.05 -24.36 20.45
C ASP A 569 1.01 -25.64 21.31
N ALA A 570 1.10 -26.83 20.69
CA ALA A 570 1.15 -28.09 21.41
C ALA A 570 2.57 -28.51 21.82
N CYS A 571 3.54 -28.41 20.91
CA CYS A 571 4.90 -28.91 21.14
C CYS A 571 5.97 -27.81 21.25
N GLU A 572 5.60 -26.55 21.03
CA GLU A 572 6.47 -25.38 21.02
C GLU A 572 7.62 -25.44 19.99
N GLU A 573 7.56 -26.40 19.04
CA GLU A 573 8.51 -26.50 17.94
C GLU A 573 8.06 -25.68 16.74
N GLN A 574 9.02 -25.25 15.92
CA GLN A 574 8.76 -24.50 14.70
C GLN A 574 8.08 -25.39 13.64
N GLY A 575 7.02 -24.90 13.01
CA GLY A 575 6.33 -25.54 11.90
C GLY A 575 6.42 -24.69 10.63
N ASN A 576 6.28 -25.36 9.47
CA ASN A 576 6.25 -24.71 8.16
C ASN A 576 5.19 -25.38 7.27
N TRP A 577 4.91 -24.74 6.12
CA TRP A 577 4.02 -25.15 5.03
C TRP A 577 2.53 -25.20 5.37
N TRP A 578 2.11 -26.08 6.27
CA TRP A 578 0.72 -26.28 6.66
C TRP A 578 0.56 -26.28 8.17
N SER A 579 -0.49 -25.67 8.67
CA SER A 579 -0.94 -25.79 10.06
C SER A 579 -2.45 -26.01 10.14
N PHE A 580 -2.91 -26.51 11.28
CA PHE A 580 -4.30 -26.37 11.69
C PHE A 580 -4.40 -25.09 12.52
N TYR A 581 -4.97 -24.03 11.93
CA TYR A 581 -4.93 -22.67 12.44
C TYR A 581 -6.32 -22.14 12.83
N CYS A 582 -6.39 -21.40 13.94
CA CYS A 582 -7.55 -20.60 14.32
C CYS A 582 -7.24 -19.11 14.20
N ASP A 583 -7.90 -18.42 13.26
CA ASP A 583 -7.68 -16.99 13.02
C ASP A 583 -8.14 -16.09 14.18
N LYS A 584 -9.19 -16.49 14.89
CA LYS A 584 -9.73 -15.70 16.01
C LYS A 584 -8.82 -15.70 17.24
N CYS A 585 -8.08 -16.78 17.43
CA CYS A 585 -7.29 -17.03 18.64
C CYS A 585 -5.79 -17.00 18.40
N ASP A 586 -5.37 -16.89 17.13
CA ASP A 586 -3.97 -16.98 16.70
C ASP A 586 -3.29 -18.25 17.26
N PHE A 587 -3.92 -19.39 16.99
CA PHE A 587 -3.52 -20.70 17.52
C PHE A 587 -3.16 -21.63 16.36
N ASP A 588 -1.95 -22.19 16.37
CA ASP A 588 -1.38 -23.02 15.31
C ASP A 588 -0.97 -24.40 15.83
N LEU A 589 -1.48 -25.47 15.20
CA LEU A 589 -0.97 -26.83 15.43
C LEU A 589 -0.24 -27.39 14.21
N HIS A 590 0.86 -28.11 14.44
CA HIS A 590 1.43 -28.98 13.41
C HIS A 590 0.38 -29.99 12.94
N PRO A 591 0.38 -30.39 11.66
CA PRO A 591 -0.47 -31.48 11.17
C PRO A 591 -0.34 -32.75 12.01
N LYS A 592 0.90 -33.12 12.39
CA LYS A 592 1.15 -34.28 13.26
C LYS A 592 0.56 -34.11 14.66
N CYS A 593 0.63 -32.91 15.25
CA CYS A 593 0.10 -32.64 16.59
C CYS A 593 -1.43 -32.64 16.59
N ALA A 594 -2.02 -32.11 15.51
CA ALA A 594 -3.45 -32.07 15.32
C ALA A 594 -4.06 -33.45 15.04
N LEU A 595 -3.35 -34.33 14.32
CA LEU A 595 -3.89 -35.60 13.82
C LEU A 595 -3.46 -36.85 14.63
N ASN A 596 -2.44 -36.76 15.50
CA ASN A 596 -1.96 -37.91 16.29
C ASN A 596 -2.44 -37.94 17.76
N GLU A 597 -3.13 -36.92 18.29
CA GLU A 597 -3.71 -37.06 19.63
C GLU A 597 -4.91 -38.01 19.64
N ASP A 598 -5.04 -38.78 20.72
CA ASP A 598 -6.01 -39.85 21.03
C ASP A 598 -7.51 -39.43 20.99
N GLY A 599 -7.85 -38.37 20.26
CA GLY A 599 -9.21 -37.86 20.06
C GLY A 599 -9.52 -37.31 18.66
N ALA A 600 -8.54 -37.13 17.76
CA ALA A 600 -8.77 -36.66 16.39
C ALA A 600 -8.98 -37.82 15.41
N LYS A 601 -10.15 -38.47 15.48
CA LYS A 601 -10.70 -39.51 14.57
C LYS A 601 -9.68 -40.54 14.02
N GLU A 602 -9.72 -41.72 14.63
CA GLU A 602 -9.10 -42.99 14.22
C GLU A 602 -8.76 -43.10 12.71
N GLY A 603 -7.47 -43.27 12.43
CA GLY A 603 -7.00 -43.85 11.16
C GLY A 603 -5.82 -43.16 10.49
N TYR A 604 -5.27 -42.05 10.99
CA TYR A 604 -4.09 -41.42 10.38
C TYR A 604 -2.79 -41.93 11.03
N VAL A 605 -1.79 -42.18 10.21
CA VAL A 605 -0.41 -42.47 10.60
C VAL A 605 0.46 -41.34 10.07
N CYS A 606 1.23 -40.69 10.95
CA CYS A 606 2.14 -39.62 10.54
C CYS A 606 3.60 -40.07 10.56
N ASP A 607 4.34 -39.71 9.52
CA ASP A 607 5.79 -39.81 9.41
C ASP A 607 6.36 -38.39 9.18
N GLY A 608 6.97 -37.82 10.22
CA GLY A 608 7.37 -36.41 10.23
C GLY A 608 6.17 -35.47 10.13
N ASP A 609 6.16 -34.63 9.09
CA ASP A 609 5.09 -33.64 8.82
C ASP A 609 4.02 -34.16 7.84
N VAL A 610 4.13 -35.42 7.40
CA VAL A 610 3.18 -36.06 6.48
C VAL A 610 2.30 -37.03 7.25
N CYS A 611 0.98 -36.81 7.24
CA CYS A 611 -0.01 -37.72 7.81
C CYS A 611 -0.86 -38.34 6.73
N TYR A 612 -0.99 -39.67 6.72
CA TYR A 612 -1.78 -40.39 5.72
C TYR A 612 -2.70 -41.41 6.39
N LYS A 613 -3.79 -41.76 5.70
CA LYS A 613 -4.69 -42.83 6.12
C LYS A 613 -4.32 -44.12 5.37
N PRO A 614 -3.96 -45.23 6.06
CA PRO A 614 -3.60 -46.50 5.42
C PRO A 614 -4.69 -47.11 4.56
#